data_AF-A0AAE1VX92-F1
#
_entry.id   AF-A0AAE1VX92-F1
#
_cell.length_a   1.000
_cell.length_b   1.000
_cell.length_c   1.000
_cell.angle_alpha   90.00
_cell.angle_beta   90.00
_cell.angle_gamma   90.00
#
_symmetry.space_group_name_H-M   'P 1'
#
loop_
_entity.id
_entity.type
_entity.pdbx_description
1 polymer ?
#
loop_
_entity_poly.entity_id
_entity_poly.type
_entity_poly.pdbx_seq_one_letter_code
_entity_poly.pdbx_strand_id
1 'polypeptide(L)'
;MSIIIVSALVRTVFGTMSSAALREIGAIWGLQDDLESLESVFCTIQLVLQDAEIKQRKSPAIQNWLLKLKDVAYDAENVLDRIANFGLRRRADSERGVQHKLTSFLSGKNPLLFRLKMVYEVRKIRKKLGEIADERLKFHLGEGVVENRFGETIESRETSSVVNELEIYGRDEEKK
;
A
#
# COMPACT_ATOMS: atom_id res chain seq x y z
N MET A 1 7.10 -9.33 10.78
CA MET A 1 6.38 -8.14 10.25
C MET A 1 4.98 -8.56 9.82
N SER A 2 3.94 -7.83 10.21
CA SER A 2 2.55 -8.18 9.86
C SER A 2 2.22 -7.68 8.44
N ILE A 3 1.88 -8.59 7.53
CA ILE A 3 1.45 -8.25 6.16
C ILE A 3 0.18 -7.39 6.16
N ILE A 4 -0.70 -7.57 7.14
CA ILE A 4 -1.92 -6.79 7.31
C ILE A 4 -1.61 -5.28 7.41
N ILE A 5 -0.55 -4.93 8.14
CA ILE A 5 -0.13 -3.53 8.29
C ILE A 5 0.38 -2.98 6.95
N VAL A 6 1.15 -3.77 6.21
CA VAL A 6 1.69 -3.37 4.90
C VAL A 6 0.56 -3.19 3.88
N SER A 7 -0.39 -4.13 3.83
CA SER A 7 -1.56 -4.06 2.95
C SER A 7 -2.45 -2.85 3.25
N ALA A 8 -2.70 -2.57 4.53
CA ALA A 8 -3.46 -1.39 4.95
C ALA A 8 -2.76 -0.10 4.51
N LEU A 9 -1.46 0.02 4.76
CA LEU A 9 -0.66 1.18 4.37
C LEU A 9 -0.65 1.39 2.85
N VAL A 10 -0.41 0.33 2.08
CA VAL A 10 -0.44 0.37 0.61
C VAL A 10 -1.81 0.83 0.09
N ARG A 11 -2.92 0.38 0.70
CA ARG A 11 -4.27 0.83 0.36
C ARG A 11 -4.47 2.32 0.68
N THR A 12 -3.98 2.80 1.81
CA THR A 12 -4.04 4.23 2.16
C THR A 12 -3.30 5.08 1.13
N VAL A 13 -2.05 4.73 0.81
CA VAL A 13 -1.24 5.44 -0.19
C VAL A 13 -1.89 5.42 -1.58
N PHE A 14 -2.47 4.29 -1.98
CA PHE A 14 -3.23 4.20 -3.22
C PHE A 14 -4.41 5.18 -3.23
N GLY A 15 -5.22 5.18 -2.16
CA GLY A 15 -6.37 6.07 -2.05
C GLY A 15 -6.01 7.56 -2.07
N THR A 16 -4.92 7.95 -1.39
CA THR A 16 -4.46 9.35 -1.41
C THR A 16 -3.96 9.75 -2.80
N MET A 17 -3.24 8.85 -3.48
CA MET A 17 -2.74 9.05 -4.84
C MET A 17 -3.85 9.22 -5.90
N SER A 18 -4.93 8.47 -5.78
CA SER A 18 -6.09 8.55 -6.67
C SER A 18 -7.05 9.69 -6.31
N SER A 19 -6.75 10.48 -5.26
CA SER A 19 -7.62 11.59 -4.84
C SER A 19 -7.61 12.76 -5.84
N ALA A 20 -8.77 13.38 -6.04
CA ALA A 20 -8.93 14.50 -6.97
C ALA A 20 -8.01 15.70 -6.63
N ALA A 21 -7.86 16.01 -5.34
CA ALA A 21 -7.00 17.11 -4.90
C ALA A 21 -5.53 16.89 -5.29
N LEU A 22 -5.03 15.65 -5.13
CA LEU A 22 -3.67 15.33 -5.51
C LEU A 22 -3.50 15.26 -7.03
N ARG A 23 -4.52 14.81 -7.77
CA ARG A 23 -4.54 14.86 -9.24
C ARG A 23 -4.45 16.28 -9.78
N GLU A 24 -5.24 17.21 -9.24
CA GLU A 24 -5.19 18.63 -9.61
C GLU A 24 -3.78 19.21 -9.39
N ILE A 25 -3.19 18.97 -8.21
CA ILE A 25 -1.84 19.46 -7.91
C ILE A 25 -0.81 18.78 -8.81
N GLY A 26 -0.95 17.47 -9.03
CA GLY A 26 -0.09 16.68 -9.90
C GLY A 26 -0.08 17.20 -11.33
N ALA A 27 -1.24 17.57 -11.88
CA ALA A 27 -1.37 18.18 -13.21
C ALA A 27 -0.64 19.53 -13.28
N ILE A 28 -0.83 20.40 -12.29
CA ILE A 28 -0.13 21.70 -12.22
C ILE A 28 1.39 21.50 -12.10
N TRP A 29 1.81 20.43 -11.42
CA TRP A 29 3.21 20.18 -11.11
C TRP A 29 3.97 19.38 -12.16
N GLY A 30 3.27 18.74 -13.10
CA GLY A 30 3.86 17.85 -14.10
C GLY A 30 4.22 16.48 -13.52
N LEU A 31 3.39 15.97 -12.61
CA LEU A 31 3.52 14.67 -11.93
C LEU A 31 2.48 13.65 -12.38
N GLN A 32 1.67 13.95 -13.40
CA GLN A 32 0.57 13.09 -13.83
C GLN A 32 1.07 11.67 -14.15
N ASP A 33 2.04 11.55 -15.06
CA ASP A 33 2.65 10.28 -15.44
C ASP A 33 3.34 9.58 -14.24
N ASP A 34 3.95 10.37 -13.36
CA ASP A 34 4.62 9.84 -12.15
C ASP A 34 3.60 9.19 -11.21
N LEU A 35 2.44 9.83 -11.02
CA LEU A 35 1.39 9.35 -10.13
C LEU A 35 0.58 8.20 -10.77
N GLU A 36 0.34 8.21 -12.08
CA GLU A 36 -0.29 7.10 -12.80
C GLU A 36 0.59 5.84 -12.77
N SER A 37 1.91 6.01 -12.96
CA SER A 37 2.88 4.92 -12.83
C SER A 37 2.90 4.34 -11.42
N LEU A 38 2.95 5.18 -10.38
CA LEU A 38 2.87 4.72 -9.00
C LEU A 38 1.57 3.95 -8.72
N GLU A 39 0.43 4.42 -9.24
CA GLU A 39 -0.88 3.79 -9.09
C GLU A 39 -0.91 2.39 -9.68
N SER A 40 -0.42 2.24 -10.91
CA SER A 40 -0.28 0.94 -11.57
C SER A 40 0.59 -0.04 -10.75
N VAL A 41 1.73 0.43 -10.25
CA VAL A 41 2.65 -0.39 -9.46
C VAL A 41 2.05 -0.79 -8.11
N PHE A 42 1.42 0.13 -7.39
CA PHE A 42 0.74 -0.19 -6.13
C PHE A 42 -0.44 -1.15 -6.33
N CYS A 43 -1.19 -1.03 -7.42
CA CYS A 43 -2.25 -1.98 -7.77
C CYS A 43 -1.68 -3.39 -8.00
N THR A 44 -0.57 -3.49 -8.74
CA THR A 44 0.16 -4.76 -8.93
C THR A 44 0.63 -5.34 -7.60
N ILE A 45 1.17 -4.49 -6.71
CA ILE A 45 1.64 -4.91 -5.39
C ILE A 45 0.47 -5.39 -4.52
N GLN A 46 -0.71 -4.78 -4.58
CA GLN A 46 -1.89 -5.24 -3.84
C GLN A 46 -2.27 -6.67 -4.22
N LEU A 47 -2.23 -7.01 -5.51
CA LEU A 47 -2.46 -8.38 -5.98
C LEU A 47 -1.39 -9.33 -5.44
N VAL A 48 -0.12 -8.93 -5.54
CA VAL A 48 1.02 -9.72 -5.04
C VAL A 48 0.97 -9.94 -3.53
N LEU A 49 0.46 -8.97 -2.77
CA LEU A 49 0.30 -9.09 -1.32
C LEU A 49 -0.72 -10.17 -0.93
N GLN A 50 -1.75 -10.40 -1.75
CA GLN A 50 -2.70 -11.51 -1.54
C GLN A 50 -2.00 -12.86 -1.71
N ASP A 51 -1.19 -13.02 -2.76
CA ASP A 51 -0.39 -14.24 -2.97
C ASP A 51 0.67 -14.43 -1.87
N ALA A 52 1.26 -13.34 -1.41
CA ALA A 52 2.29 -13.33 -0.39
C ALA A 52 1.74 -13.73 0.98
N GLU A 53 0.48 -13.46 1.31
CA GLU A 53 -0.14 -13.82 2.60
C GLU A 53 -0.03 -15.32 2.90
N ILE A 54 -0.23 -16.15 1.87
CA ILE A 54 -0.13 -17.61 1.97
C ILE A 54 1.33 -18.07 2.16
N LYS A 55 2.27 -17.42 1.46
CA LYS A 55 3.69 -17.83 1.39
C LYS A 55 4.58 -17.18 2.46
N GLN A 56 4.14 -16.08 3.10
CA GLN A 56 4.95 -15.25 4.00
C GLN A 56 5.48 -16.02 5.22
N ARG A 57 4.70 -16.96 5.77
CA ARG A 57 5.06 -17.64 7.03
C ARG A 57 6.33 -18.50 6.93
N LYS A 58 6.71 -18.92 5.72
CA LYS A 58 7.81 -19.89 5.49
C LYS A 58 9.05 -19.28 4.82
N SER A 59 9.01 -18.02 4.38
CA SER A 59 10.10 -17.41 3.61
C SER A 59 10.61 -16.11 4.24
N PRO A 60 11.82 -16.12 4.85
CA PRO A 60 12.50 -14.90 5.32
C PRO A 60 12.72 -13.87 4.19
N ALA A 61 12.88 -14.33 2.95
CA ALA A 61 13.08 -13.45 1.81
C ALA A 61 11.82 -12.61 1.50
N ILE A 62 10.63 -13.22 1.59
CA ILE A 62 9.34 -12.50 1.45
C ILE A 62 9.17 -11.51 2.61
N GLN A 63 9.59 -11.86 3.83
CA GLN A 63 9.54 -10.92 4.96
C GLN A 63 10.43 -9.70 4.75
N ASN A 64 11.64 -9.89 4.23
CA ASN A 64 12.55 -8.80 3.88
C ASN A 64 11.99 -7.92 2.74
N TRP A 65 11.37 -8.54 1.73
CA TRP A 65 10.72 -7.80 0.65
C TRP A 65 9.55 -6.94 1.17
N LEU A 66 8.71 -7.49 2.07
CA LEU A 66 7.61 -6.76 2.70
C LEU A 66 8.10 -5.60 3.59
N LEU A 67 9.26 -5.76 4.25
CA LEU A 67 9.92 -4.69 5.00
C LEU A 67 10.27 -3.51 4.10
N LYS A 68 10.97 -3.77 2.98
CA LYS A 68 11.31 -2.73 2.00
C LYS A 68 10.07 -2.04 1.44
N LEU A 69 9.03 -2.82 1.11
CA LEU A 69 7.78 -2.30 0.59
C LEU A 69 7.11 -1.35 1.59
N LYS A 70 7.07 -1.74 2.87
CA LYS A 70 6.53 -0.90 3.95
C LYS A 70 7.29 0.43 4.04
N ASP A 71 8.61 0.40 3.99
CA ASP A 71 9.42 1.61 4.08
C ASP A 71 9.14 2.58 2.93
N VAL A 72 9.02 2.07 1.70
CA VAL A 72 8.68 2.90 0.54
C VAL A 72 7.24 3.41 0.58
N ALA A 73 6.30 2.61 1.09
CA ALA A 73 4.92 3.05 1.28
C ALA A 73 4.83 4.17 2.34
N TYR A 74 5.62 4.13 3.41
CA TYR A 74 5.71 5.24 4.36
C TYR A 74 6.33 6.50 3.77
N ASP A 75 7.42 6.36 3.00
CA ASP A 75 8.01 7.48 2.26
C ASP A 75 6.95 8.13 1.36
N ALA A 76 6.14 7.31 0.67
CA ALA A 76 5.06 7.75 -0.19
C ALA A 76 3.96 8.49 0.57
N GLU A 77 3.41 7.90 1.63
CA GLU A 77 2.38 8.51 2.48
C GLU A 77 2.82 9.90 2.96
N ASN A 78 4.02 10.02 3.53
CA ASN A 78 4.55 11.27 4.03
C ASN A 78 4.70 12.34 2.94
N VAL A 79 5.17 11.97 1.74
CA VAL A 79 5.30 12.92 0.63
C VAL A 79 3.93 13.36 0.13
N LEU A 80 2.99 12.42 -0.08
CA LEU A 80 1.65 12.72 -0.55
C LEU A 80 0.88 13.61 0.44
N ASP A 81 0.99 13.35 1.74
CA ASP A 81 0.36 14.15 2.80
C ASP A 81 0.88 15.59 2.80
N ARG A 82 2.17 15.79 2.57
CA ARG A 82 2.75 17.15 2.47
C ARG A 82 2.24 17.90 1.26
N ILE A 83 2.00 17.23 0.14
CA ILE A 83 1.41 17.82 -1.06
C ILE A 83 -0.06 18.16 -0.80
N ALA A 84 -0.83 17.24 -0.21
CA ALA A 84 -2.23 17.46 0.14
C ALA A 84 -2.39 18.64 1.11
N ASN A 85 -1.55 18.70 2.16
CA ASN A 85 -1.56 19.81 3.13
C ASN A 85 -1.26 21.16 2.44
N PHE A 86 -0.30 21.18 1.51
CA PHE A 86 -0.03 22.37 0.71
C PHE A 86 -1.26 22.82 -0.10
N GLY A 87 -1.96 21.88 -0.74
CA GLY A 87 -3.20 22.15 -1.47
C GLY A 87 -4.30 22.74 -0.60
N LEU A 88 -4.55 22.12 0.56
CA LEU A 88 -5.56 22.57 1.51
C LEU A 88 -5.28 23.99 2.04
N ARG A 89 -4.01 24.27 2.41
CA ARG A 89 -3.62 25.61 2.85
C ARG A 89 -3.81 26.64 1.76
N ARG A 90 -3.39 26.34 0.53
CA ARG A 90 -3.56 27.25 -0.60
C ARG A 90 -5.03 27.60 -0.85
N ARG A 91 -5.93 26.62 -0.72
CA ARG A 91 -7.37 26.85 -0.83
C ARG A 91 -7.89 27.73 0.30
N ALA A 92 -7.55 27.41 1.55
CA ALA A 92 -7.96 28.19 2.71
C ALA A 92 -7.47 29.65 2.68
N ASP A 93 -6.24 29.88 2.22
CA ASP A 93 -5.68 31.24 2.10
C ASP A 93 -6.42 32.04 1.02
N SER A 94 -6.76 31.39 -0.10
CA SER A 94 -7.56 31.99 -1.17
C SER A 94 -8.97 32.39 -0.70
N GLU A 95 -9.62 31.54 0.10
CA GLU A 95 -10.95 31.80 0.66
C GLU A 95 -10.96 32.94 1.67
N ARG A 96 -9.87 33.12 2.42
CA ARG A 96 -9.70 34.19 3.41
C ARG A 96 -9.32 35.54 2.79
N GLY A 97 -9.18 35.62 1.46
CA GLY A 97 -8.68 36.81 0.77
C GLY A 97 -7.24 37.16 1.13
N VAL A 98 -6.49 36.22 1.74
CA VAL A 98 -5.09 36.41 2.09
C VAL A 98 -4.29 36.25 0.82
N GLN A 99 -4.07 37.37 0.12
CA GLN A 99 -3.03 37.43 -0.90
C GLN A 99 -1.68 37.36 -0.22
N HIS A 100 -1.18 36.14 -0.02
CA HIS A 100 0.21 35.97 0.29
C HIS A 100 1.03 36.58 -0.86
N LYS A 101 1.73 37.70 -0.60
CA LYS A 101 3.05 37.90 -1.21
C LYS A 101 3.75 36.54 -1.08
N LEU A 102 4.38 36.06 -2.15
CA LEU A 102 4.98 34.72 -2.35
C LEU A 102 5.95 34.21 -1.24
N THR A 103 6.00 34.85 -0.08
CA THR A 103 7.03 34.84 0.95
C THR A 103 6.75 33.93 2.15
N SER A 104 5.56 33.34 2.34
CA SER A 104 5.25 32.56 3.57
C SER A 104 4.86 31.09 3.40
N PHE A 105 4.96 30.51 2.20
CA PHE A 105 4.48 29.14 1.99
C PHE A 105 5.47 28.10 2.47
N LEU A 106 5.43 27.84 3.78
CA LEU A 106 6.22 26.87 4.53
C LEU A 106 7.56 27.46 4.96
N SER A 107 7.87 27.37 6.24
CA SER A 107 9.24 27.56 6.69
C SER A 107 10.12 26.54 5.93
N GLY A 108 11.04 26.91 5.01
CA GLY A 108 11.56 28.23 4.66
C GLY A 108 11.51 28.59 3.16
N LYS A 109 10.83 29.71 2.90
CA LYS A 109 11.14 30.84 1.99
C LYS A 109 10.94 30.74 0.47
N ASN A 110 10.59 29.60 -0.14
CA ASN A 110 10.27 29.61 -1.59
C ASN A 110 9.28 28.49 -2.04
N PRO A 111 8.06 28.84 -2.51
CA PRO A 111 7.09 27.89 -3.04
C PRO A 111 7.63 27.04 -4.20
N LEU A 112 8.51 27.60 -5.02
CA LEU A 112 9.12 26.89 -6.14
C LEU A 112 10.11 25.83 -5.65
N LEU A 113 10.90 26.13 -4.62
CA LEU A 113 11.81 25.15 -4.02
C LEU A 113 11.02 24.00 -3.38
N PHE A 114 9.89 24.31 -2.72
CA PHE A 114 9.01 23.27 -2.19
C PHE A 114 8.47 22.37 -3.29
N ARG A 115 7.91 22.96 -4.37
CA ARG A 115 7.42 22.21 -5.53
C ARG A 115 8.52 21.31 -6.12
N LEU A 116 9.70 21.86 -6.41
CA LEU A 116 10.82 21.10 -6.99
C LEU A 116 11.24 19.95 -6.06
N LYS A 117 11.28 20.18 -4.75
CA LYS A 117 11.55 19.15 -3.75
C LYS A 117 10.51 18.04 -3.79
N MET A 118 9.21 18.38 -3.84
CA MET A 118 8.14 17.37 -3.85
C MET A 118 8.14 16.56 -5.15
N VAL A 119 8.37 17.22 -6.29
CA VAL A 119 8.52 16.53 -7.59
C VAL A 119 9.67 15.52 -7.55
N TYR A 120 10.82 15.93 -7.00
CA TYR A 120 11.96 15.04 -6.86
C TYR A 120 11.66 13.83 -5.96
N GLU A 121 11.03 14.04 -4.80
CA GLU A 121 10.71 12.95 -3.88
C GLU A 121 9.70 11.96 -4.49
N VAL A 122 8.65 12.43 -5.18
CA VAL A 122 7.68 11.57 -5.86
C VAL A 122 8.38 10.69 -6.91
N ARG A 123 9.27 11.26 -7.73
CA ARG A 123 10.04 10.51 -8.72
C ARG A 123 10.99 9.49 -8.10
N LYS A 124 11.61 9.84 -6.97
CA LYS A 124 12.47 8.94 -6.20
C LYS A 124 11.68 7.76 -5.63
N ILE A 125 10.49 8.02 -5.08
CA ILE A 125 9.57 6.97 -4.61
C ILE A 125 9.15 6.07 -5.76
N ARG A 126 8.77 6.62 -6.92
CA ARG A 126 8.45 5.84 -8.12
C ARG A 126 9.57 4.89 -8.51
N LYS A 127 10.81 5.38 -8.54
CA LYS A 127 11.98 4.55 -8.87
C LYS A 127 12.17 3.42 -7.85
N LYS A 128 12.20 3.75 -6.55
CA LYS A 128 12.36 2.75 -5.48
C LYS A 128 11.24 1.71 -5.50
N LEU A 129 10.00 2.14 -5.71
CA LEU A 129 8.85 1.24 -5.75
C LEU A 129 8.91 0.31 -6.95
N GLY A 130 9.32 0.81 -8.12
CA GLY A 130 9.56 -0.01 -9.30
C GLY A 130 10.61 -1.09 -9.05
N GLU A 131 11.74 -0.74 -8.43
CA GLU A 131 12.79 -1.70 -8.07
C GLU A 131 12.27 -2.79 -7.11
N ILE A 132 11.50 -2.42 -6.10
CA ILE A 132 10.86 -3.38 -5.17
C ILE A 132 9.83 -4.24 -5.91
N ALA A 133 9.04 -3.64 -6.79
CA ALA A 133 8.07 -4.36 -7.57
C ALA A 133 8.76 -5.41 -8.45
N ASP A 134 9.89 -5.12 -9.07
CA ASP A 134 10.63 -6.07 -9.91
C ASP A 134 11.31 -7.18 -9.08
N GLU A 135 11.72 -6.88 -7.82
CA GLU A 135 12.22 -7.91 -6.89
C GLU A 135 11.19 -9.03 -6.65
N ARG A 136 9.88 -8.79 -6.84
CA ARG A 136 8.82 -9.80 -6.68
C ARG A 136 9.03 -11.04 -7.56
N LEU A 137 9.61 -10.85 -8.75
CA LEU A 137 9.83 -11.92 -9.73
C LEU A 137 10.80 -12.97 -9.18
N LYS A 138 11.76 -12.56 -8.36
CA LYS A 138 12.72 -13.47 -7.71
C LYS A 138 12.07 -14.43 -6.71
N PHE A 139 10.82 -14.16 -6.33
CA PHE A 139 10.07 -14.94 -5.36
C PHE A 139 8.89 -15.70 -5.98
N HIS A 140 8.74 -15.68 -7.31
CA HIS A 140 7.60 -16.28 -8.04
C HIS A 140 6.24 -15.80 -7.47
N LEU A 141 6.16 -14.50 -7.16
CA LEU A 141 4.96 -13.84 -6.67
C LEU A 141 4.25 -13.11 -7.82
N GLY A 142 2.96 -13.40 -8.05
CA GLY A 142 2.20 -12.83 -9.16
C GLY A 142 2.52 -13.40 -10.55
N GLU A 143 3.29 -14.50 -10.63
CA GLU A 143 3.43 -15.29 -11.87
C GLU A 143 2.16 -16.13 -12.06
N GLY A 144 1.30 -15.71 -12.98
CA GLY A 144 0.19 -16.50 -13.49
C GLY A 144 0.68 -17.67 -14.35
N VAL A 145 1.58 -18.51 -13.82
CA VAL A 145 1.85 -19.82 -14.40
C VAL A 145 0.77 -20.75 -13.87
N VAL A 146 -0.07 -21.23 -14.77
CA VAL A 146 -0.94 -22.40 -14.58
C VAL A 146 -0.03 -23.60 -14.31
N GLU A 147 0.48 -23.70 -13.09
CA GLU A 147 1.05 -24.93 -12.60
C GLU A 147 -0.09 -25.75 -12.01
N ASN A 148 -0.57 -26.66 -12.87
CA ASN A 148 -1.29 -27.86 -12.50
C ASN A 148 -0.47 -28.64 -11.45
N ARG A 149 -0.52 -28.23 -10.18
CA ARG A 149 -0.07 -29.05 -9.04
C ARG A 149 -1.28 -29.75 -8.45
N PHE A 150 -1.68 -30.81 -9.13
CA PHE A 150 -2.31 -31.96 -8.51
C PHE A 150 -1.54 -32.32 -7.23
N GLY A 151 -2.23 -32.31 -6.09
CA GLY A 151 -1.83 -33.07 -4.90
C GLY A 151 -0.90 -32.37 -3.91
N GLU A 152 -1.37 -31.32 -3.24
CA GLU A 152 -1.03 -31.17 -1.81
C GLU A 152 -2.34 -30.95 -1.05
N THR A 153 -2.85 -32.07 -0.51
CA THR A 153 -3.93 -32.08 0.47
C THR A 153 -3.53 -31.18 1.62
N ILE A 154 -4.15 -30.00 1.69
CA ILE A 154 -4.16 -29.20 2.91
C ILE A 154 -4.99 -30.02 3.90
N GLU A 155 -4.37 -30.89 4.68
CA GLU A 155 -4.97 -31.40 5.92
C GLU A 155 -5.04 -30.24 6.90
N SER A 156 -6.02 -29.37 6.69
CA SER A 156 -6.56 -28.56 7.76
C SER A 156 -7.08 -29.52 8.82
N ARG A 157 -6.53 -29.49 10.04
CA ARG A 157 -7.22 -30.06 11.20
C ARG A 157 -8.52 -29.29 11.37
N GLU A 158 -9.59 -29.81 10.79
CA GLU A 158 -10.93 -29.33 11.02
C GLU A 158 -11.31 -29.74 12.45
N THR A 159 -11.45 -28.75 13.34
CA THR A 159 -12.18 -28.93 14.59
C THR A 159 -13.50 -28.18 14.46
N SER A 160 -14.45 -28.82 13.78
CA SER A 160 -15.85 -28.39 13.82
C SER A 160 -16.48 -28.86 15.13
N SER A 161 -17.17 -27.97 15.84
CA SER A 161 -17.92 -28.30 17.06
C SER A 161 -19.38 -28.68 16.79
N VAL A 162 -19.74 -28.94 15.54
CA VAL A 162 -21.09 -29.38 15.18
C VAL A 162 -21.14 -30.90 15.30
N VAL A 163 -21.71 -31.36 16.41
CA VAL A 163 -21.89 -32.77 16.73
C VAL A 163 -23.29 -33.21 16.29
N ASN A 164 -23.37 -34.31 15.56
CA ASN A 164 -24.64 -34.96 15.23
C ASN A 164 -25.09 -35.81 16.44
N GLU A 165 -26.04 -35.29 17.24
CA GLU A 165 -26.48 -35.94 18.48
C GLU A 165 -27.20 -37.28 18.28
N LEU A 166 -27.62 -37.61 17.05
CA LEU A 166 -28.32 -38.86 16.73
C LEU A 166 -27.41 -40.09 16.62
N GLU A 167 -26.09 -39.88 16.61
CA GLU A 167 -25.09 -40.95 16.41
C GLU A 167 -24.26 -41.22 17.69
N ILE A 168 -24.62 -40.58 18.81
CA ILE A 168 -23.94 -40.75 20.10
C ILE A 168 -24.74 -41.73 20.96
N TYR A 169 -24.16 -42.91 21.21
CA TYR A 169 -24.71 -43.90 22.12
C TYR A 169 -23.84 -44.05 23.38
N GLY A 170 -24.46 -44.06 24.56
CA GLY A 170 -23.79 -44.41 25.82
C GLY A 170 -23.14 -43.27 26.62
N ARG A 171 -23.46 -42.00 26.35
CA ARG A 171 -23.00 -40.82 27.14
C ARG A 171 -24.11 -40.10 27.91
N ASP A 172 -25.21 -40.79 28.22
CA ASP A 172 -26.35 -40.17 28.90
C ASP A 172 -26.08 -39.84 30.39
N GLU A 173 -25.15 -40.54 31.03
CA GLU A 173 -24.82 -40.38 32.46
C GLU A 173 -23.93 -39.15 32.77
N GLU A 174 -23.32 -38.52 31.77
CA GLU A 174 -22.43 -37.35 31.94
C GLU A 174 -23.18 -36.00 31.80
N LYS A 175 -24.49 -36.00 31.51
CA LYS A 175 -25.34 -34.79 31.35
C LYS A 175 -25.96 -34.29 32.67
N LYS A 176 -25.28 -34.46 33.81
CA LYS A 176 -25.80 -34.05 35.12
C LYS A 176 -25.24 -32.71 35.60
#